data_AF-A0A7Z9UM23-F1
#
_entry.id   AF-A0A7Z9UM23-F1
#
_cell.length_a   1.000
_cell.length_b   1.000
_cell.length_c   1.000
_cell.angle_alpha   90.00
_cell.angle_beta   90.00
_cell.angle_gamma   90.00
#
_symmetry.space_group_name_H-M   'P 1'
#
loop_
_entity.id
_entity.type
_entity.pdbx_description
1 polymer ?
#
loop_
_entity_poly.entity_id
_entity_poly.type
_entity_poly.pdbx_seq_one_letter_code
_entity_poly.pdbx_strand_id
1 'polypeptide(L)' 'MSRNRIFLISIIALILTVPWWFFDYSGTIILGLPDWAFYAVFMAILYSIVIAYILGKFWKTKE' A
#
# COMPACT_ATOMS: atom_id res chain seq x y z
N MET A 1 -3.21 -10.23 -17.22
CA MET A 1 -4.10 -9.13 -16.78
C MET A 1 -4.07 -8.02 -17.81
N SER A 2 -5.18 -7.34 -18.08
CA SER A 2 -5.15 -6.14 -18.91
C SER A 2 -4.45 -4.99 -18.19
N ARG A 3 -3.81 -4.08 -18.94
CA ARG A 3 -3.10 -2.91 -18.39
C ARG A 3 -3.98 -2.11 -17.43
N ASN A 4 -5.26 -1.93 -17.77
CA ASN A 4 -6.22 -1.20 -16.94
C ASN A 4 -6.45 -1.86 -15.58
N ARG A 5 -6.49 -3.21 -15.52
CA ARG A 5 -6.64 -3.93 -14.25
C ARG A 5 -5.41 -3.78 -13.36
N ILE A 6 -4.21 -3.82 -13.94
CA ILE A 6 -2.95 -3.61 -13.19
C ILE A 6 -2.94 -2.20 -12.60
N PHE A 7 -3.28 -1.19 -13.41
CA PHE A 7 -3.35 0.19 -12.97
C PHE A 7 -4.40 0.40 -11.86
N LEU A 8 -5.59 -0.19 -12.00
CA LEU A 8 -6.61 -0.16 -10.96
C LEU A 8 -6.15 -0.80 -9.65
N ILE A 9 -5.48 -1.95 -9.71
CA ILE A 9 -4.94 -2.61 -8.52
C ILE A 9 -3.89 -1.73 -7.84
N SER A 10 -2.99 -1.10 -8.61
CA SER A 10 -2.01 -0.16 -8.06
C SER A 10 -2.67 1.04 -7.39
N ILE A 11 -3.71 1.63 -7.99
CA ILE A 11 -4.43 2.76 -7.38
C ILE A 11 -5.14 2.34 -6.10
N ILE A 12 -5.87 1.22 -6.12
CA ILE A 12 -6.59 0.73 -4.93
C ILE A 12 -5.59 0.45 -3.81
N ALA A 13 -4.50 -0.26 -4.11
CA ALA A 13 -3.46 -0.54 -3.14
C ALA A 13 -2.82 0.74 -2.58
N LEU A 14 -2.62 1.77 -3.41
CA LEU A 14 -2.11 3.07 -2.98
C LEU A 14 -3.11 3.79 -2.07
N ILE A 15 -4.39 3.82 -2.42
CA ILE A 15 -5.45 4.45 -1.61
C ILE A 15 -5.52 3.80 -0.23
N LEU A 16 -5.38 2.48 -0.13
CA LEU A 16 -5.39 1.76 1.14
C LEU A 16 -4.22 2.14 2.08
N THR A 17 -3.14 2.74 1.56
CA THR A 17 -2.03 3.21 2.41
C THR A 17 -2.41 4.41 3.28
N VAL A 18 -3.45 5.14 2.90
CA VAL A 18 -3.95 6.26 3.69
C VAL A 18 -4.82 5.73 4.83
N PRO A 19 -4.60 6.18 6.08
CA PRO A 19 -5.33 5.72 7.26
C PRO A 19 -6.72 6.38 7.36
N TRP A 20 -7.61 6.12 6.40
CA TRP A 20 -8.90 6.82 6.27
C TRP A 20 -9.81 6.76 7.49
N TRP A 21 -9.74 5.68 8.27
CA TRP A 21 -10.65 5.37 9.37
C TRP A 21 -10.13 5.80 10.75
N PHE A 22 -8.95 6.42 10.82
CA PHE A 22 -8.38 6.94 12.06
C PHE A 22 -8.79 8.40 12.26
N PHE A 23 -10.08 8.63 12.53
CA PHE A 23 -10.64 9.97 12.73
C PHE A 23 -10.47 10.48 14.16
N ASP A 24 -10.53 9.58 15.13
CA ASP A 24 -10.35 9.90 16.53
C ASP A 24 -8.92 9.61 16.96
N TYR A 25 -8.38 10.45 17.83
CA TYR A 25 -7.08 10.17 18.45
C TYR A 25 -7.23 9.01 19.43
N SER A 26 -6.75 7.84 19.05
CA SER A 26 -6.66 6.71 19.96
C SER A 26 -5.35 6.80 20.77
N GLY A 27 -5.42 6.47 22.06
CA GLY A 27 -4.22 6.33 22.90
C GLY A 27 -3.47 5.02 22.65
N THR A 28 -3.86 4.24 21.65
CA THR A 28 -3.28 2.94 21.37
C THR A 28 -1.93 3.09 20.70
N ILE A 29 -0.89 2.59 21.37
CA ILE A 29 0.48 2.60 20.88
C ILE A 29 0.89 1.17 20.54
N ILE A 30 1.33 0.96 19.30
CA ILE A 30 1.81 -0.31 18.76
C ILE A 30 3.27 -0.14 18.38
N LEU A 31 4.17 -0.90 19.02
CA LEU A 31 5.62 -0.84 18.77
C LEU A 31 6.22 0.58 18.87
N GLY A 32 5.66 1.42 19.75
CA GLY A 32 6.11 2.81 19.94
C GLY A 32 5.52 3.83 18.95
N LEU A 33 4.63 3.40 18.05
CA LEU A 33 3.91 4.26 17.12
C LEU A 33 2.42 4.34 17.51
N PRO A 34 1.74 5.48 17.27
CA PRO A 34 0.29 5.48 17.22
C PRO A 34 -0.23 4.43 16.23
N ASP A 35 -1.35 3.82 16.55
CA ASP A 35 -2.02 2.81 15.71
C ASP A 35 -2.17 3.20 14.22
N TRP A 36 -2.56 4.45 13.93
CA TRP A 36 -2.69 4.95 12.57
C TRP A 36 -1.36 5.01 11.82
N ALA A 37 -0.28 5.35 12.52
CA ALA A 37 1.06 5.42 11.96
C ALA A 37 1.61 4.01 11.71
N PHE A 38 1.35 3.08 12.63
CA PHE A 38 1.68 1.66 12.44
C PHE A 38 0.92 1.08 11.23
N TYR A 39 -0.38 1.36 11.09
CA TYR A 39 -1.18 0.98 9.94
C TYR A 39 -0.59 1.52 8.63
N ALA A 40 -0.25 2.82 8.58
CA ALA A 40 0.29 3.45 7.38
C ALA A 40 1.62 2.82 6.94
N VAL A 41 2.53 2.55 7.88
CA VAL A 41 3.81 1.88 7.61
C VAL A 41 3.57 0.46 7.10
N PHE A 42 2.70 -0.29 7.75
CA PHE A 42 2.38 -1.66 7.33
C PHE A 42 1.80 -1.70 5.91
N MET A 43 0.85 -0.81 5.60
CA MET A 43 0.27 -0.72 4.26
C MET A 43 1.27 -0.24 3.21
N ALA A 44 2.21 0.64 3.56
CA ALA A 44 3.28 1.05 2.64
C ALA A 44 4.21 -0.12 2.28
N ILE A 45 4.52 -1.01 3.24
CA ILE A 45 5.27 -2.24 2.97
C ILE A 45 4.48 -3.15 2.02
N LEU A 46 3.20 -3.39 2.30
CA LEU A 46 2.34 -4.18 1.41
C LEU A 46 2.25 -3.60 0.00
N TYR A 47 2.06 -2.28 -0.11
CA TYR A 47 2.04 -1.59 -1.40
C TYR A 47 3.36 -1.77 -2.16
N SER A 48 4.50 -1.66 -1.48
CA SER A 48 5.81 -1.86 -2.08
C SER A 48 5.97 -3.29 -2.64
N ILE A 49 5.47 -4.30 -1.93
CA ILE A 49 5.45 -5.69 -2.39
C ILE A 49 4.57 -5.84 -3.63
N VAL A 50 3.37 -5.24 -3.63
CA VAL A 50 2.45 -5.27 -4.78
C VAL A 50 3.09 -4.64 -6.01
N ILE A 51 3.72 -3.46 -5.86
CA ILE A 51 4.39 -2.78 -6.96
C ILE A 51 5.59 -3.57 -7.44
N ALA A 52 6.43 -4.11 -6.55
CA ALA A 52 7.56 -4.94 -6.92
C ALA A 52 7.12 -6.17 -7.73
N TYR A 53 6.04 -6.85 -7.32
CA TYR A 53 5.45 -7.96 -8.06
C TYR A 53 4.95 -7.53 -9.45
N ILE A 54 4.23 -6.41 -9.52
CA ILE A 54 3.70 -5.89 -10.78
C ILE A 54 4.82 -5.55 -11.75
N LEU A 55 5.86 -4.84 -11.27
CA LEU A 55 7.02 -4.48 -12.07
C LEU A 55 7.76 -5.74 -12.54
N GLY A 56 8.08 -6.66 -11.64
CA GLY A 56 8.80 -7.89 -12.00
C GLY A 56 8.06 -8.77 -13.00
N LYS A 57 6.71 -8.77 -12.98
CA LYS A 57 5.91 -9.62 -13.87
C LYS A 57 5.48 -8.95 -15.17
N PHE A 58 5.25 -7.64 -15.17
CA PHE A 58 4.61 -6.94 -16.30
C PHE A 58 5.47 -5.85 -16.92
N TRP A 59 6.57 -5.45 -16.29
CA TRP A 59 7.54 -4.54 -16.91
C TRP A 59 8.35 -5.32 -17.95
N LYS A 60 7.95 -5.23 -19.22
CA LYS A 60 8.77 -5.73 -20.33
C LYS A 60 9.95 -4.78 -20.52
N THR A 61 11.10 -5.13 -19.98
CA THR A 61 12.36 -4.52 -20.39
C THR A 61 12.56 -4.87 -21.86
N LYS A 62 12.77 -3.87 -22.73
CA LYS A 62 13.25 -4.15 -24.09
C LYS A 62 14.66 -4.73 -23.93
N GLU A 63 14.83 -5.99 -24.32
CA GLU A 63 16.16 -6.48 -24.73
C GLU A 63 16.59 -5.73 -26.00
#